data_AF-A0A955Y9Q7-F1
#
_entry.id   AF-A0A955Y9Q7-F1
#
_cell.length_a   1.000
_cell.length_b   1.000
_cell.length_c   1.000
_cell.angle_alpha   90.00
_cell.angle_beta   90.00
_cell.angle_gamma   90.00
#
_symmetry.space_group_name_H-M   'P 1'
#
loop_
_entity.id
_entity.type
_entity.pdbx_description
1 polymer ?
#
loop_
_entity_poly.entity_id
_entity_poly.type
_entity_poly.pdbx_seq_one_letter_code
_entity_poly.pdbx_strand_id
1 'polypeptide(L)'
;MARLLPVAALLAFLAACGDDFAAAQKAHTIDAYEAYLKDHPTGRHTLDATAVLETLYLEEARKNATLEAYDHYLTRFPKGDLHARALEERETFLYDWALSAGTVEGWDRFLGEYPSTSRERKAEAKKLREVATYVQKLQWSPLKMAQINLARDPSGPKNGWELTSEVTNAGDRTVKDLVFTVDLLGPAGTSIAKDDWPLVASVWHLPLPEERKVPMKPGETRTWVWTSEDPAPGKWKQEAT
;
A
#
# COMPACT_ATOMS: atom_id res chain seq x y z
N MET A 1 82.95 -23.12 0.86
CA MET A 1 82.40 -22.33 -0.26
C MET A 1 81.05 -22.95 -0.62
N ALA A 2 79.96 -22.52 0.00
CA ALA A 2 79.11 -21.38 -0.39
C ALA A 2 78.21 -21.67 -1.60
N ARG A 3 76.91 -21.41 -1.40
CA ARG A 3 75.82 -21.03 -2.33
C ARG A 3 74.72 -22.09 -2.50
N LEU A 4 73.59 -22.00 -1.79
CA LEU A 4 72.49 -21.01 -1.77
C LEU A 4 71.27 -21.57 -2.53
N LEU A 5 70.23 -21.96 -1.78
CA LEU A 5 68.86 -22.13 -2.28
C LEU A 5 68.31 -20.77 -2.77
N PRO A 6 67.53 -20.70 -3.85
CA PRO A 6 66.71 -19.54 -4.11
C PRO A 6 65.39 -19.68 -3.34
N VAL A 7 65.31 -18.98 -2.21
CA VAL A 7 64.03 -18.43 -1.73
C VAL A 7 63.89 -17.06 -2.39
N ALA A 8 62.87 -16.91 -3.25
CA ALA A 8 62.30 -15.63 -3.63
C ALA A 8 60.86 -15.93 -4.09
N ALA A 9 59.91 -16.03 -3.17
CA ALA A 9 59.19 -14.91 -2.55
C ALA A 9 58.34 -14.14 -3.58
N LEU A 10 57.15 -14.68 -3.84
CA LEU A 10 55.86 -14.02 -3.55
C LEU A 10 55.89 -12.47 -3.62
N LEU A 11 55.76 -11.90 -4.81
CA LEU A 11 55.63 -10.45 -5.01
C LEU A 11 54.80 -10.16 -6.27
N ALA A 12 53.47 -10.22 -6.14
CA ALA A 12 52.52 -9.54 -7.03
C ALA A 12 51.08 -9.60 -6.44
N PHE A 13 50.82 -8.92 -5.31
CA PHE A 13 49.44 -8.77 -4.81
C PHE A 13 49.16 -7.38 -4.20
N LEU A 14 49.83 -6.33 -4.70
CA LEU A 14 49.70 -4.97 -4.14
C LEU A 14 49.36 -3.88 -5.18
N ALA A 15 48.98 -4.24 -6.41
CA ALA A 15 48.66 -3.27 -7.46
C ALA A 15 47.20 -3.28 -7.95
N ALA A 16 46.37 -4.26 -7.57
CA ALA A 16 44.99 -4.39 -8.10
C ALA A 16 43.90 -3.73 -7.24
N CYS A 17 44.21 -3.25 -6.02
CA CYS A 17 43.18 -2.77 -5.09
C CYS A 17 42.40 -1.52 -5.55
N GLY A 18 42.91 -0.76 -6.51
CA GLY A 18 42.23 0.42 -7.07
C GLY A 18 41.23 0.07 -8.18
N ASP A 19 41.50 -1.00 -8.94
CA ASP A 19 40.72 -1.35 -10.13
C ASP A 19 39.42 -2.08 -9.75
N ASP A 20 39.46 -2.93 -8.72
CA ASP A 20 38.30 -3.72 -8.30
C ASP A 20 37.16 -2.86 -7.74
N PHE A 21 37.48 -1.82 -6.94
CA PHE A 21 36.46 -0.91 -6.43
C PHE A 21 35.85 -0.06 -7.54
N ALA A 22 36.68 0.44 -8.47
CA ALA A 22 36.19 1.18 -9.63
C ALA A 22 35.31 0.30 -10.53
N ALA A 23 35.63 -0.99 -10.67
CA ALA A 23 34.79 -1.95 -11.36
C ALA A 23 33.44 -2.16 -10.66
N ALA A 24 33.43 -2.29 -9.32
CA ALA A 24 32.20 -2.39 -8.54
C ALA A 24 31.33 -1.12 -8.67
N GLN A 25 31.94 0.06 -8.60
CA GLN A 25 31.27 1.34 -8.84
C GLN A 25 30.68 1.45 -10.23
N LYS A 26 31.39 0.98 -11.25
CA LYS A 26 30.91 0.99 -12.63
C LYS A 26 29.74 0.04 -12.85
N ALA A 27 29.78 -1.14 -12.24
CA ALA A 27 28.70 -2.12 -12.34
C ALA A 27 27.45 -1.67 -11.55
N HIS A 28 27.65 -1.07 -10.37
CA HIS A 28 26.61 -0.54 -9.49
C HIS A 28 25.49 -1.55 -9.21
N THR A 29 25.88 -2.77 -8.84
CA THR A 29 24.96 -3.86 -8.48
C THR A 29 25.33 -4.44 -7.13
N ILE A 30 24.35 -5.05 -6.46
CA ILE A 30 24.53 -5.79 -5.21
C ILE A 30 25.68 -6.79 -5.36
N ASP A 31 25.61 -7.68 -6.37
CA ASP A 31 26.62 -8.71 -6.63
C ASP A 31 28.05 -8.16 -6.76
N ALA A 32 28.22 -7.02 -7.45
CA ALA A 32 29.54 -6.43 -7.66
C ALA A 32 30.14 -5.87 -6.36
N TYR A 33 29.32 -5.23 -5.51
CA TYR A 33 29.78 -4.74 -4.21
C TYR A 33 29.96 -5.88 -3.19
N GLU A 34 29.13 -6.92 -3.23
CA GLU A 34 29.32 -8.11 -2.39
C GLU A 34 30.62 -8.84 -2.73
N ALA A 35 30.91 -9.02 -4.03
CA ALA A 35 32.17 -9.60 -4.49
C ALA A 35 33.37 -8.74 -4.03
N TYR A 36 33.29 -7.43 -4.22
CA TYR A 36 34.33 -6.51 -3.75
C TYR A 36 34.58 -6.63 -2.24
N LEU A 37 33.53 -6.61 -1.41
CA LEU A 37 33.65 -6.68 0.05
C LEU A 37 34.15 -8.05 0.54
N LYS A 38 33.84 -9.12 -0.18
CA LYS A 38 34.35 -10.47 0.10
C LYS A 38 35.85 -10.56 -0.15
N ASP A 39 36.31 -9.99 -1.26
CA ASP A 39 37.73 -10.05 -1.65
C ASP A 39 38.58 -9.00 -0.91
N HIS A 40 37.96 -7.89 -0.48
CA HIS A 40 38.61 -6.75 0.19
C HIS A 40 37.96 -6.40 1.55
N PRO A 41 37.96 -7.31 2.54
CA PRO A 41 37.20 -7.14 3.80
C PRO A 41 37.73 -6.05 4.74
N THR A 42 38.98 -5.62 4.56
CA THR A 42 39.60 -4.52 5.34
C THR A 42 40.28 -3.50 4.41
N GLY A 43 39.80 -3.39 3.18
CA GLY A 43 40.30 -2.47 2.17
C GLY A 43 39.94 -1.01 2.48
N ARG A 44 40.66 -0.08 1.84
CA ARG A 44 40.42 1.36 2.02
C ARG A 44 39.02 1.83 1.62
N HIS A 45 38.34 1.08 0.74
CA HIS A 45 36.98 1.39 0.27
C HIS A 45 35.91 0.49 0.87
N THR A 46 36.23 -0.32 1.89
CA THR A 46 35.25 -1.22 2.53
C THR A 46 34.06 -0.44 3.11
N LEU A 47 34.31 0.71 3.73
CA LEU A 47 33.23 1.57 4.26
C LEU A 47 32.34 2.13 3.13
N ASP A 48 32.96 2.71 2.10
CA ASP A 48 32.23 3.26 0.94
C ASP A 48 31.41 2.18 0.23
N ALA A 49 32.01 1.01 -0.01
CA ALA A 49 31.34 -0.13 -0.64
C ALA A 49 30.19 -0.67 0.22
N THR A 50 30.35 -0.71 1.55
CA THR A 50 29.29 -1.14 2.46
C THR A 50 28.11 -0.18 2.44
N ALA A 51 28.36 1.14 2.47
CA ALA A 51 27.30 2.15 2.43
C ALA A 51 26.51 2.11 1.10
N VAL A 52 27.19 1.92 -0.04
CA VAL A 52 26.50 1.77 -1.32
C VAL A 52 25.72 0.46 -1.38
N LEU A 53 26.31 -0.65 -0.91
CA LEU A 53 25.63 -1.95 -0.87
C LEU A 53 24.34 -1.88 -0.03
N GLU A 54 24.42 -1.27 1.16
CA GLU A 54 23.27 -1.05 2.02
C GLU A 54 22.17 -0.26 1.32
N THR A 55 22.55 0.84 0.64
CA THR A 55 21.61 1.66 -0.15
C THR A 55 20.91 0.82 -1.22
N LEU A 56 21.66 0.02 -1.98
CA LEU A 56 21.11 -0.83 -3.05
C LEU A 56 20.13 -1.88 -2.52
N TYR A 57 20.41 -2.50 -1.37
CA TYR A 57 19.48 -3.44 -0.76
C TYR A 57 18.18 -2.77 -0.27
N LEU A 58 18.26 -1.55 0.27
CA LEU A 58 17.04 -0.83 0.66
C LEU A 58 16.22 -0.41 -0.58
N GLU A 59 16.89 -0.03 -1.68
CA GLU A 59 16.22 0.23 -2.97
C GLU A 59 15.54 -1.03 -3.54
N GLU A 60 16.19 -2.19 -3.43
CA GLU A 60 15.58 -3.48 -3.79
C GLU A 60 14.33 -3.76 -2.93
N ALA A 61 14.40 -3.52 -1.62
CA ALA A 61 13.25 -3.68 -0.72
C ALA A 61 12.07 -2.80 -1.13
N ARG A 62 12.34 -1.52 -1.45
CA ARG A 62 11.33 -0.56 -1.95
C ARG A 62 10.73 -1.02 -3.28
N LYS A 63 11.55 -1.51 -4.20
CA LYS A 63 11.11 -1.98 -5.52
C LYS A 63 10.21 -3.21 -5.41
N ASN A 64 10.56 -4.13 -4.52
CA ASN A 64 9.78 -5.35 -4.30
C ASN A 64 8.49 -5.07 -3.53
N ALA A 65 8.44 -4.00 -2.73
CA ALA A 65 7.25 -3.54 -2.02
C ALA A 65 6.55 -4.68 -1.24
N THR A 66 7.32 -5.40 -0.42
CA THR A 66 6.84 -6.48 0.46
C THR A 66 7.50 -6.38 1.83
N LEU A 67 6.84 -6.90 2.87
CA LEU A 67 7.42 -6.95 4.22
C LEU A 67 8.68 -7.83 4.24
N GLU A 68 8.65 -8.93 3.49
CA GLU A 68 9.74 -9.89 3.38
C GLU A 68 11.01 -9.24 2.82
N ALA A 69 10.87 -8.31 1.88
CA ALA A 69 12.02 -7.60 1.32
C ALA A 69 12.63 -6.60 2.31
N TYR A 70 11.80 -5.90 3.10
CA TYR A 70 12.29 -5.08 4.21
C TYR A 70 12.93 -5.93 5.32
N ASP A 71 12.33 -7.08 5.66
CA ASP A 71 12.87 -8.01 6.66
C ASP A 71 14.22 -8.60 6.23
N HIS A 72 14.38 -8.89 4.94
CA HIS A 72 15.65 -9.30 4.36
C HIS A 72 16.73 -8.22 4.53
N TYR A 73 16.41 -6.97 4.18
CA TYR A 73 17.32 -5.84 4.40
C TYR A 73 17.69 -5.68 5.90
N LEU A 74 16.70 -5.70 6.80
CA LEU A 74 16.90 -5.50 8.24
C LEU A 74 17.77 -6.61 8.87
N THR A 75 17.64 -7.83 8.35
CA THR A 75 18.47 -8.98 8.76
C THR A 75 19.90 -8.83 8.24
N ARG A 76 20.08 -8.32 7.02
CA ARG A 76 21.39 -8.13 6.39
C ARG A 76 22.18 -6.97 7.03
N PHE A 77 21.50 -5.89 7.40
CA PHE A 77 22.08 -4.67 7.97
C PHE A 77 21.49 -4.34 9.36
N PRO A 78 21.72 -5.17 10.40
CA PRO A 78 21.15 -4.96 11.73
C PRO A 78 21.74 -3.75 12.48
N LYS A 79 22.84 -3.19 11.97
CA LYS A 79 23.52 -1.98 12.50
C LYS A 79 23.91 -1.02 11.38
N GLY A 80 23.28 -1.14 10.22
CA GLY A 80 23.55 -0.27 9.08
C GLY A 80 23.05 1.15 9.31
N ASP A 81 23.58 2.11 8.55
CA ASP A 81 23.25 3.52 8.70
C ASP A 81 21.79 3.82 8.31
N LEU A 82 21.21 2.99 7.43
CA LEU A 82 19.83 3.09 6.96
C LEU A 82 18.87 2.16 7.73
N HIS A 83 19.34 1.44 8.76
CA HIS A 83 18.53 0.50 9.54
C HIS A 83 17.26 1.14 10.11
N ALA A 84 17.40 2.30 10.78
CA ALA A 84 16.26 3.01 11.35
C ALA A 84 15.26 3.47 10.27
N ARG A 85 15.77 3.86 9.11
CA ARG A 85 14.94 4.27 7.97
C ARG A 85 14.14 3.09 7.41
N ALA A 86 14.76 1.92 7.28
CA ALA A 86 14.06 0.73 6.80
C ALA A 86 12.97 0.25 7.77
N LEU A 87 13.18 0.38 9.09
CA LEU A 87 12.13 0.10 10.07
C LEU A 87 10.91 1.01 9.89
N GLU A 88 11.14 2.32 9.69
CA GLU A 88 10.08 3.31 9.44
C GLU A 88 9.33 3.03 8.12
N GLU A 89 10.07 2.71 7.06
CA GLU A 89 9.48 2.38 5.75
C GLU A 89 8.65 1.10 5.81
N ARG A 90 9.15 0.06 6.48
CA ARG A 90 8.40 -1.18 6.71
C ARG A 90 7.13 -0.93 7.52
N GLU A 91 7.20 -0.10 8.55
CA GLU A 91 6.02 0.27 9.36
C GLU A 91 4.98 0.97 8.51
N THR A 92 5.40 1.96 7.73
CA THR A 92 4.52 2.71 6.83
C THR A 92 3.91 1.79 5.77
N PHE A 93 4.70 0.89 5.20
CA PHE A 93 4.21 -0.12 4.27
C PHE A 93 3.11 -1.00 4.89
N LEU A 94 3.30 -1.52 6.12
CA LEU A 94 2.27 -2.33 6.79
C LEU A 94 1.01 -1.51 7.11
N TYR A 95 1.19 -0.26 7.53
CA TYR A 95 0.07 0.64 7.79
C TYR A 95 -0.76 0.89 6.53
N ASP A 96 -0.10 1.23 5.41
CA ASP A 96 -0.75 1.50 4.13
C ASP A 96 -1.43 0.24 3.58
N TRP A 97 -0.81 -0.92 3.76
CA TRP A 97 -1.43 -2.20 3.42
C TRP A 97 -2.68 -2.48 4.27
N ALA A 98 -2.64 -2.26 5.59
CA ALA A 98 -3.80 -2.42 6.46
C ALA A 98 -4.93 -1.44 6.10
N LEU A 99 -4.57 -0.21 5.73
CA LEU A 99 -5.49 0.80 5.24
C LEU A 99 -6.17 0.36 3.94
N SER A 100 -5.39 -0.13 2.98
CA SER A 100 -5.90 -0.62 1.69
C SER A 100 -6.74 -1.88 1.83
N ALA A 101 -6.36 -2.79 2.74
CA ALA A 101 -7.11 -4.01 3.00
C ALA A 101 -8.46 -3.70 3.67
N GLY A 102 -8.49 -2.72 4.58
CA GLY A 102 -9.70 -2.31 5.28
C GLY A 102 -10.31 -3.41 6.17
N THR A 103 -9.54 -4.44 6.52
CA THR A 103 -10.01 -5.60 7.27
C THR A 103 -9.56 -5.59 8.72
N VAL A 104 -10.26 -6.36 9.57
CA VAL A 104 -9.88 -6.52 10.98
C VAL A 104 -8.49 -7.17 11.09
N GLU A 105 -8.23 -8.17 10.26
CA GLU A 105 -6.96 -8.89 10.19
C GLU A 105 -5.81 -7.96 9.81
N GLY A 106 -6.04 -7.04 8.87
CA GLY A 106 -5.04 -6.06 8.44
C GLY A 106 -4.61 -5.16 9.59
N TRP A 107 -5.58 -4.60 10.30
CA TRP A 107 -5.32 -3.73 11.46
C TRP A 107 -4.75 -4.50 12.66
N ASP A 108 -5.19 -5.73 12.89
CA ASP A 108 -4.63 -6.59 13.94
C ASP A 108 -3.15 -6.89 13.70
N ARG A 109 -2.78 -7.18 12.44
CA ARG A 109 -1.38 -7.38 12.07
C ARG A 109 -0.54 -6.12 12.33
N PHE A 110 -1.00 -4.95 11.86
CA PHE A 110 -0.29 -3.68 12.10
C PHE A 110 -0.11 -3.39 13.60
N LEU A 111 -1.19 -3.50 14.39
CA LEU A 111 -1.15 -3.23 15.83
C LEU A 111 -0.32 -4.27 16.61
N GLY A 112 -0.21 -5.49 16.10
CA GLY A 112 0.59 -6.57 16.67
C GLY A 112 2.08 -6.43 16.37
N GLU A 113 2.46 -6.11 15.13
CA GLU A 113 3.86 -5.91 14.73
C GLU A 113 4.43 -4.57 15.23
N TYR A 114 3.60 -3.53 15.37
CA TYR A 114 4.02 -2.19 15.79
C TYR A 114 3.29 -1.68 17.05
N PRO A 115 3.45 -2.36 18.21
CA PRO A 115 2.77 -1.97 19.45
C PRO A 115 3.23 -0.61 19.99
N SER A 116 4.42 -0.15 19.58
CA SER A 116 5.08 1.09 20.00
C SER A 116 5.05 2.19 18.94
N THR A 117 4.21 2.07 17.90
CA THR A 117 3.94 3.17 16.93
C THR A 117 3.44 4.45 17.62
N SER A 118 3.41 5.57 16.90
CA SER A 118 2.95 6.85 17.43
C SER A 118 1.54 6.77 18.01
N ARG A 119 1.24 7.63 19.00
CA ARG A 119 -0.07 7.61 19.67
C ARG A 119 -1.20 7.87 18.68
N GLU A 120 -0.95 8.77 17.74
CA GLU A 120 -1.86 9.17 16.67
C GLU A 120 -2.15 8.00 15.75
N ARG A 121 -1.11 7.36 15.21
CA ARG A 121 -1.23 6.21 14.30
C ARG A 121 -1.89 5.01 15.01
N LYS A 122 -1.55 4.77 16.27
CA LYS A 122 -2.17 3.71 17.09
C LYS A 122 -3.66 3.96 17.33
N ALA A 123 -4.04 5.20 17.62
CA ALA A 123 -5.45 5.56 17.84
C ALA A 123 -6.26 5.42 16.54
N GLU A 124 -5.70 5.86 15.41
CA GLU A 124 -6.32 5.73 14.11
C GLU A 124 -6.49 4.27 13.69
N ALA A 125 -5.44 3.44 13.78
CA ALA A 125 -5.53 2.00 13.47
C ALA A 125 -6.59 1.29 14.31
N LYS A 126 -6.70 1.61 15.62
CA LYS A 126 -7.76 1.05 16.48
C LYS A 126 -9.16 1.47 16.04
N LYS A 127 -9.34 2.73 15.68
CA LYS A 127 -10.60 3.26 15.16
C LYS A 127 -10.98 2.56 13.84
N LEU A 128 -10.03 2.42 12.91
CA LEU A 128 -10.28 1.79 11.61
C LEU A 128 -10.56 0.28 11.76
N ARG A 129 -9.88 -0.39 12.69
CA ARG A 129 -10.22 -1.76 13.10
C ARG A 129 -11.65 -1.89 13.63
N GLU A 130 -12.08 -0.95 14.47
CA GLU A 130 -13.45 -0.92 15.00
C GLU A 130 -14.48 -0.70 13.89
N VAL A 131 -14.18 0.19 12.93
CA VAL A 131 -14.99 0.39 11.73
C VAL A 131 -15.07 -0.90 10.91
N ALA A 132 -13.94 -1.53 10.60
CA ALA A 132 -13.90 -2.79 9.84
C ALA A 132 -14.71 -3.89 10.53
N THR A 133 -14.63 -3.97 11.87
CA THR A 133 -15.45 -4.89 12.68
C THR A 133 -16.93 -4.59 12.55
N TYR A 134 -17.32 -3.31 12.59
CA TYR A 134 -18.72 -2.91 12.54
C TYR A 134 -19.33 -3.05 11.15
N VAL A 135 -18.56 -2.83 10.08
CA VAL A 135 -19.01 -3.01 8.68
C VAL A 135 -19.50 -4.43 8.43
N GLN A 136 -18.92 -5.45 9.07
CA GLN A 136 -19.38 -6.84 8.99
C GLN A 136 -20.80 -7.06 9.56
N LYS A 137 -21.31 -6.10 10.36
CA LYS A 137 -22.69 -6.10 10.88
C LYS A 137 -23.67 -5.36 9.97
N LEU A 138 -23.19 -4.77 8.87
CA LEU A 138 -24.06 -4.21 7.84
C LEU A 138 -24.45 -5.33 6.89
N GLN A 139 -25.68 -5.28 6.42
CA GLN A 139 -26.17 -6.17 5.38
C GLN A 139 -26.54 -5.32 4.18
N TRP A 140 -26.28 -5.82 2.97
CA TRP A 140 -26.73 -5.14 1.77
C TRP A 140 -27.20 -6.14 0.71
N SER A 141 -28.18 -5.72 -0.07
CA SER A 141 -28.63 -6.48 -1.23
C SER A 141 -27.53 -6.54 -2.30
N PRO A 142 -27.57 -7.52 -3.21
CA PRO A 142 -26.75 -7.46 -4.42
C PRO A 142 -26.94 -6.11 -5.13
N LEU A 143 -25.82 -5.52 -5.58
CA LEU A 143 -25.83 -4.24 -6.26
C LEU A 143 -26.62 -4.34 -7.56
N LYS A 144 -27.58 -3.44 -7.75
CA LYS A 144 -28.34 -3.31 -8.99
C LYS A 144 -27.79 -2.15 -9.80
N MET A 145 -27.59 -2.38 -11.10
CA MET A 145 -27.13 -1.36 -12.02
C MET A 145 -28.11 -1.17 -13.17
N ALA A 146 -28.45 0.08 -13.48
CA ALA A 146 -29.36 0.42 -14.57
C ALA A 146 -28.90 1.67 -15.32
N GLN A 147 -29.17 1.71 -16.63
CA GLN A 147 -29.04 2.94 -17.40
C GLN A 147 -30.27 3.83 -17.19
N ILE A 148 -30.03 5.11 -16.90
CA ILE A 148 -31.05 6.12 -16.60
C ILE A 148 -30.91 7.35 -17.51
N ASN A 149 -32.00 8.10 -17.66
CA ASN A 149 -31.95 9.46 -18.21
C ASN A 149 -31.70 10.44 -17.04
N LEU A 150 -30.54 11.10 -17.04
CA LEU A 150 -30.16 12.01 -15.95
C LEU A 150 -30.99 13.31 -15.94
N ALA A 151 -31.57 13.69 -17.08
CA ALA A 151 -32.41 14.88 -17.21
C ALA A 151 -33.83 14.69 -16.64
N ARG A 152 -34.17 13.49 -16.13
CA ARG A 152 -35.51 13.12 -15.66
C ARG A 152 -36.60 13.30 -16.73
N ASP A 153 -36.22 13.20 -18.00
CA ASP A 153 -37.12 13.16 -19.16
C ASP A 153 -37.34 11.69 -19.56
N PRO A 154 -38.57 11.14 -19.42
CA PRO A 154 -38.87 9.76 -19.78
C PRO A 154 -38.61 9.42 -21.25
N SER A 155 -38.59 10.41 -22.13
CA SER A 155 -38.35 10.26 -23.57
C SER A 155 -36.91 10.56 -23.98
N GLY A 156 -36.10 11.07 -23.06
CA GLY A 156 -34.72 11.47 -23.33
C GLY A 156 -33.74 10.29 -23.39
N PRO A 157 -32.51 10.53 -23.88
CA PRO A 157 -31.49 9.49 -23.99
C PRO A 157 -31.08 8.96 -22.61
N LYS A 158 -30.83 7.65 -22.51
CA LYS A 158 -30.24 7.04 -21.31
C LYS A 158 -28.74 7.30 -21.27
N ASN A 159 -28.37 8.46 -20.74
CA ASN A 159 -27.01 9.00 -20.74
C ASN A 159 -26.31 8.93 -19.38
N GLY A 160 -26.86 8.17 -18.43
CA GLY A 160 -26.23 7.93 -17.14
C GLY A 160 -26.45 6.53 -16.61
N TRP A 161 -25.76 6.25 -15.52
CA TRP A 161 -25.85 5.02 -14.76
C TRP A 161 -26.39 5.30 -13.37
N GLU A 162 -27.17 4.36 -12.85
CA GLU A 162 -27.62 4.32 -11.47
C GLU A 162 -27.19 3.00 -10.85
N LEU A 163 -26.59 3.09 -9.67
CA LEU A 163 -26.26 1.99 -8.78
C LEU A 163 -27.16 2.07 -7.56
N THR A 164 -27.83 0.96 -7.22
CA THR A 164 -28.67 0.89 -6.03
C THR A 164 -28.40 -0.36 -5.20
N SER A 165 -28.49 -0.20 -3.88
CA SER A 165 -28.54 -1.31 -2.94
C SER A 165 -29.35 -0.94 -1.71
N GLU A 166 -30.18 -1.85 -1.23
CA GLU A 166 -30.70 -1.77 0.13
C GLU A 166 -29.57 -2.06 1.11
N VAL A 167 -29.45 -1.25 2.14
CA VAL A 167 -28.44 -1.38 3.20
C VAL A 167 -29.16 -1.39 4.54
N THR A 168 -28.94 -2.43 5.32
CA THR A 168 -29.52 -2.62 6.65
C THR A 168 -28.43 -2.52 7.72
N ASN A 169 -28.66 -1.69 8.74
CA ASN A 169 -27.80 -1.66 9.93
C ASN A 169 -28.24 -2.80 10.86
N ALA A 170 -27.75 -4.01 10.62
CA ALA A 170 -28.05 -5.17 11.48
C ALA A 170 -27.22 -5.20 12.77
N GLY A 171 -26.42 -4.15 13.01
CA GLY A 171 -25.68 -3.97 14.24
C GLY A 171 -26.48 -3.32 15.38
N ASP A 172 -25.77 -3.01 16.46
CA ASP A 172 -26.28 -2.56 17.74
C ASP A 172 -26.03 -1.06 18.02
N ARG A 173 -25.45 -0.33 17.06
CA ARG A 173 -25.09 1.08 17.21
C ARG A 173 -25.72 1.93 16.12
N THR A 174 -25.96 3.20 16.45
CA THR A 174 -26.38 4.20 15.47
C THR A 174 -25.19 4.58 14.58
N VAL A 175 -25.36 4.47 13.27
CA VAL A 175 -24.36 4.84 12.26
C VAL A 175 -24.59 6.30 11.87
N LYS A 176 -23.62 7.16 12.20
CA LYS A 176 -23.68 8.60 11.87
C LYS A 176 -23.21 8.89 10.46
N ASP A 177 -22.17 8.19 10.04
CA ASP A 177 -21.54 8.35 8.74
C ASP A 177 -21.27 6.96 8.16
N LEU A 178 -21.80 6.71 6.96
CA LEU A 178 -21.54 5.52 6.14
C LEU A 178 -21.42 5.98 4.69
N VAL A 179 -20.21 5.86 4.18
CA VAL A 179 -19.82 6.28 2.83
C VAL A 179 -19.41 5.06 2.04
N PHE A 180 -19.92 4.96 0.81
CA PHE A 180 -19.50 3.95 -0.14
C PHE A 180 -18.56 4.60 -1.14
N THR A 181 -17.44 3.94 -1.41
CA THR A 181 -16.55 4.30 -2.51
C THR A 181 -16.90 3.45 -3.73
N VAL A 182 -17.21 4.11 -4.83
CA VAL A 182 -17.38 3.49 -6.15
C VAL A 182 -16.05 3.56 -6.88
N ASP A 183 -15.43 2.40 -7.09
CA ASP A 183 -14.22 2.27 -7.90
C ASP A 183 -14.60 1.92 -9.34
N LEU A 184 -14.44 2.88 -10.25
CA LEU A 184 -14.70 2.70 -11.67
C LEU A 184 -13.47 2.08 -12.31
N LEU A 185 -13.63 0.85 -12.80
CA LEU A 185 -12.55 0.09 -13.42
C LEU A 185 -12.59 0.20 -14.95
N GLY A 186 -11.42 0.38 -15.55
CA GLY A 186 -11.26 0.28 -17.01
C GLY A 186 -11.26 -1.17 -17.50
N PRO A 187 -11.14 -1.41 -18.82
CA PRO A 187 -11.16 -2.76 -19.40
C PRO A 187 -10.08 -3.72 -18.88
N ALA A 188 -8.97 -3.17 -18.37
CA ALA A 188 -7.88 -3.94 -17.76
C ALA A 188 -8.10 -4.24 -16.27
N GLY A 189 -9.26 -3.89 -15.69
CA GLY A 189 -9.54 -4.01 -14.25
C GLY A 189 -8.85 -2.96 -13.39
N THR A 190 -8.21 -1.95 -13.99
CA THR A 190 -7.51 -0.88 -13.28
C THR A 190 -8.47 0.26 -12.93
N SER A 191 -8.41 0.76 -11.69
CA SER A 191 -9.10 1.98 -11.24
C SER A 191 -8.80 3.15 -12.18
N ILE A 192 -9.83 3.71 -12.82
CA ILE A 192 -9.75 4.92 -13.66
C ILE A 192 -10.39 6.15 -13.01
N ALA A 193 -11.30 5.94 -12.06
CA ALA A 193 -11.89 6.99 -11.24
C ALA A 193 -12.45 6.39 -9.94
N LYS A 194 -12.48 7.19 -8.89
CA LYS A 194 -13.13 6.84 -7.62
C LYS A 194 -14.09 7.95 -7.24
N ASP A 195 -15.24 7.57 -6.72
CA ASP A 195 -16.21 8.52 -6.19
C ASP A 195 -16.76 8.04 -4.86
N ASP A 196 -16.85 8.95 -3.91
CA ASP A 196 -17.36 8.66 -2.57
C ASP A 196 -18.77 9.21 -2.44
N TRP A 197 -19.70 8.36 -2.00
CA TRP A 197 -21.10 8.77 -1.86
C TRP A 197 -21.76 8.23 -0.59
N PRO A 198 -22.30 9.10 0.28
CA PRO A 198 -22.81 8.71 1.59
C PRO A 198 -24.19 8.08 1.48
N LEU A 199 -24.40 6.94 2.14
CA LEU A 199 -25.76 6.51 2.52
C LEU A 199 -26.30 7.42 3.63
N VAL A 200 -25.46 7.69 4.62
CA VAL A 200 -25.73 8.63 5.72
C VAL A 200 -24.45 9.41 6.00
N ALA A 201 -24.56 10.71 6.20
CA ALA A 201 -23.46 11.54 6.64
C ALA A 201 -23.99 12.79 7.34
N SER A 202 -23.45 13.08 8.51
CA SER A 202 -23.79 14.28 9.28
C SER A 202 -23.28 15.56 8.63
N VAL A 203 -22.11 15.49 7.97
CA VAL A 203 -21.49 16.58 7.21
C VAL A 203 -20.98 16.02 5.89
N TRP A 204 -21.24 16.75 4.81
CA TRP A 204 -20.77 16.40 3.47
C TRP A 204 -20.39 17.66 2.69
N HIS A 205 -19.40 17.52 1.81
CA HIS A 205 -18.86 18.65 1.05
C HIS A 205 -19.85 19.15 -0.03
N LEU A 206 -20.80 18.30 -0.45
CA LEU A 206 -21.90 18.66 -1.35
C LEU A 206 -23.24 18.69 -0.59
N PRO A 207 -24.25 19.43 -1.10
CA PRO A 207 -25.60 19.39 -0.56
C PRO A 207 -26.15 17.95 -0.51
N LEU A 208 -26.58 17.53 0.68
CA LEU A 208 -27.29 16.26 0.88
C LEU A 208 -28.77 16.50 1.17
N PRO A 209 -29.67 15.62 0.70
CA PRO A 209 -31.04 15.54 1.19
C PRO A 209 -31.06 15.40 2.72
N GLU A 210 -32.04 16.02 3.38
CA GLU A 210 -32.13 16.03 4.85
C GLU A 210 -32.22 14.62 5.43
N GLU A 211 -32.85 13.68 4.72
CA GLU A 211 -32.97 12.28 5.14
C GLU A 211 -31.60 11.60 5.28
N ARG A 212 -30.62 11.96 4.44
CA ARG A 212 -29.26 11.42 4.49
C ARG A 212 -28.43 12.01 5.63
N LYS A 213 -28.87 13.12 6.24
CA LYS A 213 -28.21 13.71 7.42
C LYS A 213 -28.65 13.06 8.73
N VAL A 214 -29.77 12.34 8.71
CA VAL A 214 -30.31 11.67 9.89
C VAL A 214 -29.51 10.38 10.16
N PRO A 215 -28.85 10.22 11.32
CA PRO A 215 -28.12 8.99 11.65
C PRO A 215 -28.99 7.74 11.53
N MET A 216 -28.42 6.66 11.00
CA MET A 216 -29.11 5.41 10.73
C MET A 216 -29.14 4.53 11.99
N LYS A 217 -30.34 4.23 12.50
CA LYS A 217 -30.53 3.48 13.74
C LYS A 217 -30.30 1.98 13.54
N PRO A 218 -30.04 1.20 14.62
CA PRO A 218 -30.08 -0.26 14.59
C PRO A 218 -31.40 -0.78 13.98
N GLY A 219 -31.31 -1.77 13.09
CA GLY A 219 -32.43 -2.40 12.40
C GLY A 219 -33.01 -1.60 11.21
N GLU A 220 -32.58 -0.36 11.01
CA GLU A 220 -33.06 0.46 9.88
C GLU A 220 -32.52 -0.09 8.55
N THR A 221 -33.32 0.02 7.49
CA THR A 221 -32.92 -0.26 6.11
C THR A 221 -33.12 0.97 5.26
N ARG A 222 -32.12 1.31 4.43
CA ARG A 222 -32.15 2.46 3.51
C ARG A 222 -31.60 2.07 2.15
N THR A 223 -32.13 2.68 1.11
CA THR A 223 -31.60 2.54 -0.25
C THR A 223 -30.40 3.47 -0.43
N TRP A 224 -29.22 2.89 -0.63
CA TRP A 224 -28.08 3.62 -1.20
C TRP A 224 -28.30 3.75 -2.70
N VAL A 225 -28.10 4.96 -3.22
CA VAL A 225 -28.27 5.31 -4.63
C VAL A 225 -27.09 6.18 -5.02
N TRP A 226 -26.40 5.79 -6.07
CA TRP A 226 -25.32 6.55 -6.72
C TRP A 226 -25.61 6.67 -8.21
N THR A 227 -25.27 7.82 -8.79
CA THR A 227 -25.50 8.09 -10.21
C THR A 227 -24.29 8.74 -10.83
N SER A 228 -24.03 8.43 -12.10
CA SER A 228 -22.96 9.08 -12.86
C SER A 228 -23.37 9.28 -14.33
N GLU A 229 -22.78 10.30 -14.96
CA GLU A 229 -22.83 10.45 -16.42
C GLU A 229 -22.15 9.25 -17.06
N ASP A 230 -22.70 8.75 -18.18
CA ASP A 230 -22.07 7.67 -18.92
C ASP A 230 -20.82 8.21 -19.63
N PRO A 231 -19.59 7.86 -19.19
CA PRO A 231 -18.39 8.41 -19.77
C PRO A 231 -18.12 7.81 -21.16
N ALA A 232 -18.78 6.69 -21.52
CA ALA A 232 -18.68 6.07 -22.83
C ALA A 232 -20.00 5.35 -23.21
N PRO A 233 -21.03 6.10 -23.68
CA PRO A 233 -22.35 5.58 -23.99
C PRO A 233 -22.31 4.29 -24.81
N GLY A 234 -22.87 3.22 -24.24
CA GLY A 234 -23.00 1.90 -24.90
C GLY A 234 -21.74 1.02 -24.91
N LYS A 235 -20.65 1.42 -24.25
CA LYS A 235 -19.41 0.61 -24.15
C LYS A 235 -19.21 -0.09 -22.79
N TRP A 236 -19.89 0.35 -21.75
CA TRP A 236 -19.85 -0.27 -20.43
C TRP A 236 -20.77 -1.49 -20.38
N LYS A 237 -20.25 -2.62 -19.89
CA LYS A 237 -21.04 -3.84 -19.66
C LYS A 237 -21.66 -3.80 -18.27
N GLN A 238 -22.83 -4.44 -18.13
CA GLN A 238 -23.47 -4.64 -16.84
C GLN A 238 -22.76 -5.72 -16.04
N GLU A 239 -21.66 -5.38 -15.38
CA GLU A 239 -20.94 -6.29 -14.50
C GLU A 239 -20.76 -5.59 -13.14
N ALA A 240 -21.59 -5.99 -12.17
CA ALA A 240 -21.43 -5.61 -10.76
C ALA A 240 -20.82 -6.82 -10.04
N THR A 241 -19.72 -6.61 -9.33
CA THR A 241 -19.04 -7.65 -8.54
C THR A 241 -19.21 -7.36 -7.05
#